data_AF-A0A2G5WSP9-F1
#
_entry.id   AF-A0A2G5WSP9-F1
#
_cell.length_a   1.000
_cell.length_b   1.000
_cell.length_c   1.000
_cell.angle_alpha   90.00
_cell.angle_beta   90.00
_cell.angle_gamma   90.00
#
_symmetry.space_group_name_H-M   'P 1'
#
loop_
_entity.id
_entity.type
_entity.pdbx_description
1 polymer ?
#
loop_
_entity_poly.entity_id
_entity_poly.type
_entity_poly.pdbx_seq_one_letter_code
_entity_poly.pdbx_strand_id
1 'polypeptide(L)' 'MDLLQLIQEIKQLPDQEAVRYAASYGVELSTKEVRQLRPLLDEVSFTWLFTGIPSAFIEKITMIIGYEKTMLYLEHYKLQ' A
#
# COMPACT_ATOMS: atom_id res chain seq x y z
N MET A 1 -15.74 8.26 -1.77
CA MET A 1 -15.52 7.00 -1.04
C MET A 1 -14.70 7.32 0.20
N ASP A 2 -15.03 6.72 1.33
CA ASP A 2 -14.28 6.85 2.58
C ASP A 2 -12.98 6.03 2.48
N LEU A 3 -11.84 6.57 2.93
CA LEU A 3 -10.55 5.87 2.92
C LEU A 3 -10.60 4.58 3.73
N LEU A 4 -11.32 4.54 4.85
CA LEU A 4 -11.50 3.30 5.61
C LEU A 4 -12.27 2.27 4.83
N GLN A 5 -13.33 2.69 4.14
CA GLN A 5 -14.12 1.78 3.32
C GLN A 5 -13.24 1.18 2.21
N LEU A 6 -12.43 2.00 1.54
CA LEU A 6 -11.47 1.55 0.55
C LEU A 6 -10.47 0.53 1.13
N ILE A 7 -9.91 0.83 2.30
CA ILE A 7 -8.96 -0.07 2.98
C ILE A 7 -9.63 -1.40 3.32
N GLN A 8 -10.85 -1.39 3.85
CA GLN A 8 -11.58 -2.62 4.17
C GLN A 8 -11.91 -3.43 2.93
N GLU A 9 -12.33 -2.78 1.84
CA GLU A 9 -12.59 -3.43 0.55
C GLU A 9 -11.32 -4.12 0.03
N ILE A 10 -10.18 -3.42 0.00
CA ILE A 10 -8.89 -3.98 -0.45
C ILE A 10 -8.47 -5.18 0.42
N LYS A 11 -8.67 -5.11 1.74
CA LYS A 11 -8.36 -6.22 2.64
C LYS A 11 -9.19 -7.47 2.35
N GLN A 12 -10.42 -7.31 1.87
CA GLN A 12 -11.34 -8.41 1.58
C GLN A 12 -11.23 -8.93 0.14
N LEU A 13 -10.66 -8.17 -0.79
CA LEU A 13 -10.44 -8.62 -2.15
C LEU A 13 -9.61 -9.92 -2.16
N PRO A 14 -9.92 -10.89 -3.03
CA PRO A 14 -9.03 -12.03 -3.32
C PRO A 14 -7.65 -11.55 -3.80
N ASP A 15 -6.58 -12.30 -3.52
CA ASP A 15 -5.21 -11.84 -3.84
C ASP A 15 -5.04 -11.47 -5.32
N GLN A 16 -5.62 -12.27 -6.22
CA GLN A 16 -5.56 -12.04 -7.66
C GLN A 16 -6.30 -10.77 -8.08
N GLU A 17 -7.41 -10.45 -7.41
CA GLU A 17 -8.14 -9.21 -7.66
C GLU A 17 -7.42 -8.01 -7.08
N ALA A 18 -6.81 -8.13 -5.90
CA ALA A 18 -5.98 -7.08 -5.32
C ALA A 18 -4.75 -6.76 -6.19
N VAL A 19 -4.10 -7.77 -6.79
CA VAL A 19 -3.03 -7.56 -7.79
C VAL A 19 -3.55 -6.78 -9.00
N ARG A 20 -4.68 -7.19 -9.58
CA ARG A 20 -5.28 -6.50 -10.73
C ARG A 20 -5.70 -5.07 -10.39
N TYR A 21 -6.26 -4.89 -9.20
CA TYR A 21 -6.65 -3.59 -8.68
C TYR A 21 -5.43 -2.69 -8.56
N ALA A 22 -4.35 -3.12 -7.91
CA ALA A 22 -3.09 -2.36 -7.82
C ALA A 22 -2.53 -2.02 -9.21
N ALA A 23 -2.53 -2.97 -10.14
CA ALA A 23 -2.06 -2.77 -11.51
C ALA A 23 -2.88 -1.71 -12.27
N SER A 24 -4.19 -1.57 -11.98
CA SER A 24 -5.02 -0.52 -12.57
C SER A 24 -4.62 0.90 -12.16
N TYR A 25 -3.88 1.03 -11.04
CA TYR A 25 -3.25 2.27 -10.58
C TYR A 25 -1.75 2.33 -10.95
N GLY A 26 -1.27 1.47 -11.85
CA GLY A 26 0.15 1.43 -12.24
C GLY A 26 1.08 0.87 -11.17
N VAL A 27 0.54 0.16 -10.15
CA VAL A 27 1.32 -0.47 -9.09
C VAL A 27 1.40 -1.98 -9.36
N GLU A 28 2.56 -2.43 -9.81
CA GLU A 28 2.82 -3.84 -10.10
C GLU A 28 3.29 -4.60 -8.86
N LEU A 29 2.41 -5.47 -8.35
CA LEU A 29 2.67 -6.33 -7.20
C LEU A 29 2.43 -7.80 -7.57
N SER A 30 3.27 -8.66 -7.02
CA SER A 30 3.05 -10.11 -6.99
C SER A 30 2.02 -10.47 -5.92
N THR A 31 1.40 -11.65 -6.09
CA THR A 31 0.51 -12.24 -5.09
C THR A 31 1.16 -12.37 -3.71
N LYS A 32 2.47 -12.64 -3.65
CA LYS A 32 3.22 -12.75 -2.39
C LYS A 32 3.35 -11.39 -1.70
N GLU A 33 3.72 -10.36 -2.45
CA GLU A 33 3.81 -8.98 -1.94
C GLU A 33 2.45 -8.52 -1.42
N VAL A 34 1.36 -8.75 -2.17
CA VAL A 34 -0.01 -8.41 -1.74
C VAL A 34 -0.35 -9.08 -0.41
N ARG A 35 -0.07 -10.37 -0.23
CA ARG A 35 -0.32 -11.08 1.04
C ARG A 35 0.46 -10.49 2.21
N GLN A 36 1.69 -10.05 1.98
CA GLN A 36 2.52 -9.45 3.02
C GLN A 36 2.12 -8.00 3.34
N LEU A 37 1.60 -7.27 2.36
CA LEU A 37 1.12 -5.89 2.55
C LEU A 37 -0.24 -5.83 3.27
N ARG A 38 -1.12 -6.83 3.10
CA ARG A 38 -2.45 -6.87 3.75
C ARG A 38 -2.45 -6.53 5.25
N PRO A 39 -1.62 -7.16 6.11
CA PRO A 39 -1.61 -6.83 7.54
C PRO A 39 -1.15 -5.41 7.83
N LEU A 40 -0.36 -4.78 6.96
CA LEU A 40 0.04 -3.38 7.15
C LEU A 40 -1.13 -2.41 6.95
N LEU A 41 -2.18 -2.81 6.24
CA LEU A 41 -3.38 -2.00 6.08
C LEU A 41 -4.14 -1.79 7.40
N ASP A 42 -3.91 -2.65 8.41
CA ASP A 42 -4.45 -2.47 9.76
C ASP A 42 -3.75 -1.36 10.55
N GLU A 43 -2.54 -0.98 10.16
CA GLU A 43 -1.77 0.09 10.82
C GLU A 43 -2.13 1.49 10.26
N VAL A 44 -2.87 1.55 9.15
CA VAL A 44 -3.21 2.81 8.49
C VAL A 44 -4.11 3.66 9.39
N SER A 45 -3.67 4.89 9.65
CA SER A 45 -4.40 5.86 10.46
C SER A 45 -4.76 7.10 9.66
N PHE A 46 -5.97 7.61 9.85
CA PHE A 46 -6.38 8.91 9.31
C PHE A 46 -5.54 10.08 9.79
N THR A 47 -4.91 9.95 10.97
CA THR A 47 -4.04 11.01 11.49
C THR A 47 -2.87 11.30 10.54
N TRP A 48 -2.46 10.32 9.73
CA TRP A 48 -1.38 10.45 8.75
C TRP A 48 -1.70 11.39 7.59
N LEU A 49 -2.98 11.69 7.36
CA LEU A 49 -3.36 12.74 6.41
C LEU A 49 -2.89 14.13 6.88
N PHE A 50 -2.65 14.30 8.19
CA PHE A 50 -2.17 15.55 8.79
C PHE A 50 -0.71 15.47 9.23
N THR A 51 -0.26 14.31 9.72
CA THR A 51 1.11 14.12 10.23
C THR A 51 2.09 13.56 9.20
N GLY A 52 1.59 13.13 8.04
CA GLY A 52 2.35 12.30 7.10
C GLY A 52 2.41 10.84 7.54
N ILE A 53 2.91 10.00 6.63
CA ILE A 53 3.09 8.55 6.85
C ILE A 53 4.39 8.34 7.66
N PRO A 54 4.38 7.56 8.76
CA PRO A 54 5.58 7.29 9.54
C PRO A 54 6.68 6.60 8.71
N SER A 55 7.94 7.00 8.90
CA SER A 55 9.08 6.39 8.21
C SER A 55 9.19 4.88 8.46
N ALA A 56 8.92 4.44 9.70
CA ALA A 56 8.89 3.03 10.06
C ALA A 56 7.87 2.22 9.25
N PHE A 57 6.76 2.84 8.84
CA PHE A 57 5.77 2.19 7.99
C PHE A 57 6.28 2.03 6.55
N ILE A 58 6.94 3.07 6.02
CA ILE A 58 7.61 3.02 4.72
C ILE A 58 8.72 1.96 4.69
N GLU A 59 9.49 1.82 5.77
CA GLU A 59 10.51 0.77 5.91
C GLU A 59 9.89 -0.63 5.83
N LYS A 60 8.76 -0.88 6.51
CA LYS A 60 8.04 -2.17 6.42
C LYS A 60 7.61 -2.48 4.98
N ILE A 61 7.06 -1.49 4.27
CA ILE A 61 6.72 -1.64 2.85
C ILE A 61 7.98 -1.94 2.02
N THR A 62 9.06 -1.21 2.28
CA THR A 62 10.36 -1.37 1.59
C THR A 62 10.90 -2.79 1.73
N MET A 63 10.77 -3.40 2.90
CA MET A 63 11.19 -4.80 3.14
C MET A 63 10.36 -5.82 2.34
N ILE A 64 9.12 -5.48 1.96
CA ILE A 64 8.21 -6.36 1.24
C ILE A 64 8.38 -6.24 -0.28
N ILE A 65 8.34 -5.01 -0.81
CA ILE A 65 8.34 -4.77 -2.27
C ILE A 65 9.71 -4.39 -2.84
N GLY A 66 10.69 -4.15 -1.96
CA GLY A 66 12.04 -3.71 -2.32
C GLY A 66 12.18 -2.20 -2.44
N TYR A 67 13.44 -1.73 -2.30
CA TYR A 67 13.79 -0.32 -2.31
C TYR A 67 13.44 0.38 -3.64
N GLU A 68 13.80 -0.22 -4.77
CA GLU A 68 13.57 0.36 -6.09
C GLU A 68 12.08 0.64 -6.36
N LYS A 69 11.21 -0.37 -6.12
CA LYS A 69 9.77 -0.20 -6.27
C LYS A 69 9.21 0.83 -5.28
N THR A 70 9.72 0.84 -4.05
CA THR A 70 9.25 1.79 -3.04
C THR A 70 9.56 3.23 -3.45
N MET A 71 10.78 3.53 -3.88
CA MET A 71 11.15 4.86 -4.36
C MET A 71 10.33 5.25 -5.59
N LEU A 72 10.15 4.33 -6.54
CA LEU A 72 9.34 4.55 -7.74
C LEU A 72 7.91 4.97 -7.36
N TYR A 73 7.26 4.29 -6.42
CA TYR A 73 5.90 4.65 -6.01
C TYR A 73 5.84 5.91 -5.15
N LEU A 74 6.81 6.15 -4.25
CA LEU A 74 6.84 7.38 -3.46
C LEU A 74 7.01 8.62 -4.33
N GLU A 75 7.89 8.57 -5.33
CA GLU A 75 8.10 9.66 -6.29
C GLU A 75 6.86 9.86 -7.19
N HIS A 76 6.30 8.78 -7.72
CA HIS A 76 5.16 8.85 -8.64
C HIS A 76 3.92 9.46 -7.97
N TYR A 77 3.68 9.12 -6.70
CA TYR A 77 2.54 9.62 -5.95
C TYR A 77 2.81 10.92 -5.18
N LYS A 78 4.01 11.52 -5.33
CA LYS A 78 4.45 12.75 -4.66
C LYS A 78 4.15 12.73 -3.15
N LEU A 79 4.39 11.58 -2.51
CA LEU A 79 4.29 11.45 -1.07
C LEU A 79 5.55 12.08 -0.46
N GLN A 80 5.57 13.42 -0.41
CA GLN A 80 6.59 14.25 0.24
C GLN A 80 5.97 15.07 1.35
#